data_AF-A0A0C1R1I8-F1
#
_entry.id   AF-A0A0C1R1I8-F1
#
_cell.length_a   1.000
_cell.length_b   1.000
_cell.length_c   1.000
_cell.angle_alpha   90.00
_cell.angle_beta   90.00
_cell.angle_gamma   90.00
#
_symmetry.space_group_name_H-M   'P 1'
#
loop_
_entity.id
_entity.type
_entity.pdbx_description
1 polymer ?
#
loop_
_entity_poly.entity_id
_entity_poly.type
_entity_poly.pdbx_seq_one_letter_code
_entity_poly.pdbx_strand_id
1 'polypeptide(L)'
;MRKIELNKQLPVITMNFEEVKNSLADTVEKYKGIIVTEEGLQDCKATQKELAGLRIKIDNYRKEIKKEMSKPIDAFENQCKELVKLIADAEEPIKKGILVFDNARREEKRKVALSIISEVAKEHQLSEKYVNKLNVLDKYMNLTAKPSEVKKDIEQRILILLQEQKRELEMLEIIKDTIENANKDIKTHLKIEDFKNLINMNIPTNKIIQEINKRAEIIREAEKPKPVETPKVEEEIKQEPVKQPVSMSISPNKEHLPKENQEEPLYCIELRVVGTREYIAQLGQYLKDNNYNYTKLKAGLVK
;
A
#
# COMPACT_ATOMS: atom_id res chain seq x y z
N MET A 1 47.28 -4.67 4.55
CA MET A 1 46.82 -6.01 5.01
C MET A 1 47.78 -7.06 4.48
N ARG A 2 48.18 -8.05 5.29
CA ARG A 2 48.99 -9.19 4.81
C ARG A 2 48.10 -10.11 3.96
N LYS A 3 48.68 -10.73 2.94
CA LYS A 3 47.97 -11.70 2.08
C LYS A 3 47.89 -13.05 2.79
N ILE A 4 46.82 -13.81 2.52
CA ILE A 4 46.71 -15.19 2.99
C ILE A 4 47.72 -16.04 2.21
N GLU A 5 48.61 -16.71 2.92
CA GLU A 5 49.53 -17.69 2.36
C GLU A 5 48.99 -19.09 2.66
N LEU A 6 48.72 -19.87 1.61
CA LEU A 6 48.14 -21.20 1.72
C LEU A 6 49.19 -22.28 1.42
N ASN A 7 49.59 -23.02 2.46
CA ASN A 7 50.42 -24.21 2.32
C ASN A 7 49.52 -25.46 2.37
N LYS A 8 49.19 -26.02 1.20
CA LYS A 8 48.31 -27.18 1.07
C LYS A 8 49.12 -28.44 0.72
N GLN A 9 48.88 -29.53 1.46
CA GLN A 9 49.30 -30.88 1.07
C GLN A 9 48.06 -31.75 0.88
N LEU A 10 48.00 -32.54 -0.21
CA LEU A 10 46.88 -33.42 -0.49
C LEU A 10 47.02 -34.71 0.35
N PRO A 11 45.96 -35.15 1.05
CA PRO A 11 46.00 -36.40 1.77
C PRO A 11 46.03 -37.58 0.79
N VAL A 12 47.02 -38.47 0.94
CA VAL A 12 47.09 -39.74 0.22
C VAL A 12 46.58 -40.84 1.15
N ILE A 13 45.51 -41.52 0.75
CA ILE A 13 44.92 -42.64 1.51
C ILE A 13 45.24 -43.92 0.75
N THR A 14 46.02 -44.80 1.38
CA THR A 14 46.29 -46.16 0.87
C THR A 14 45.65 -47.19 1.80
N MET A 15 45.21 -48.30 1.22
CA MET A 15 44.76 -49.48 1.97
C MET A 15 45.17 -50.74 1.22
N ASN A 16 45.27 -51.85 1.94
CA ASN A 16 45.49 -53.18 1.38
C ASN A 16 44.22 -53.74 0.72
N PHE A 17 43.63 -52.98 -0.21
CA PHE A 17 42.34 -53.26 -0.82
C PHE A 17 42.29 -54.65 -1.46
N GLU A 18 43.31 -55.03 -2.23
CA GLU A 18 43.34 -56.33 -2.92
C GLU A 18 43.41 -57.50 -1.94
N GLU A 19 44.19 -57.40 -0.86
CA GLU A 19 44.26 -58.44 0.17
C GLU A 19 42.90 -58.64 0.87
N VAL A 20 42.28 -57.54 1.27
CA VAL A 20 40.98 -57.56 1.96
C VAL A 20 39.88 -58.05 1.02
N LYS A 21 39.90 -57.63 -0.25
CA LYS A 21 38.94 -58.05 -1.27
C LYS A 21 39.04 -59.55 -1.56
N ASN A 22 40.25 -60.09 -1.72
CA ASN A 22 40.44 -61.52 -1.98
C ASN A 22 39.98 -62.37 -0.78
N SER A 23 40.34 -61.97 0.44
CA SER A 23 39.87 -62.65 1.66
C SER A 23 38.34 -62.63 1.82
N LEU A 24 37.70 -61.51 1.47
CA LEU A 24 36.23 -61.39 1.46
C LEU A 24 35.58 -62.20 0.33
N ALA A 25 36.21 -62.29 -0.84
CA ALA A 25 35.70 -63.09 -1.95
C ALA A 25 35.65 -64.58 -1.59
N ASP A 26 36.73 -65.13 -1.04
CA ASP A 26 36.82 -66.53 -0.64
C ASP A 26 35.83 -66.89 0.47
N THR A 27 35.55 -65.96 1.38
CA THR A 27 34.58 -66.16 2.45
C THR A 27 33.15 -66.05 1.94
N VAL A 28 32.83 -65.07 1.10
CA VAL A 28 31.47 -64.87 0.56
C VAL A 28 31.08 -65.95 -0.45
N GLU A 29 32.03 -66.49 -1.22
CA GLU A 29 31.78 -67.53 -2.21
C GLU A 29 31.28 -68.84 -1.58
N LYS A 30 31.77 -69.19 -0.38
CA LYS A 30 31.30 -70.35 0.41
C LYS A 30 29.81 -70.28 0.78
N TYR A 31 29.22 -69.09 0.74
CA TYR A 31 27.82 -68.85 1.12
C TYR A 31 26.92 -68.57 -0.08
N LYS A 32 27.46 -68.52 -1.31
CA LYS A 32 26.64 -68.40 -2.52
C LYS A 32 25.87 -69.71 -2.76
N GLY A 33 24.53 -69.61 -2.80
CA GLY A 33 23.66 -70.74 -3.15
C GLY A 33 23.29 -71.67 -1.99
N ILE A 34 23.57 -71.31 -0.74
CA ILE A 34 23.07 -72.06 0.42
C ILE A 34 21.54 -72.00 0.47
N ILE A 35 20.91 -73.17 0.53
CA ILE A 35 19.47 -73.33 0.82
C ILE A 35 19.32 -73.55 2.31
N VAL A 36 18.59 -72.66 2.99
CA VAL A 36 18.39 -72.73 4.44
C VAL A 36 17.40 -73.85 4.76
N THR A 37 17.85 -74.88 5.50
CA THR A 37 17.02 -75.97 6.04
C THR A 37 16.79 -75.77 7.54
N GLU A 38 15.79 -76.45 8.12
CA GLU A 38 15.47 -76.32 9.56
C GLU A 38 16.64 -76.70 10.48
N GLU A 39 17.41 -77.73 10.12
CA GLU A 39 18.59 -78.18 10.88
C GLU A 39 19.78 -77.20 10.79
N GLY A 40 19.90 -76.44 9.69
CA GLY A 40 21.01 -75.50 9.44
C GLY A 40 20.71 -74.01 9.72
N LEU A 41 19.50 -73.70 10.20
CA LEU A 41 19.02 -72.33 10.37
C LEU A 41 19.85 -71.51 11.38
N GLN A 42 20.34 -72.16 12.44
CA GLN A 42 21.12 -71.48 13.48
C GLN A 42 22.48 -71.02 12.97
N ASP A 43 23.17 -71.87 12.21
CA ASP A 43 24.47 -71.55 11.62
C ASP A 43 24.35 -70.46 10.55
N CYS A 44 23.30 -70.52 9.72
CA CYS A 44 23.00 -69.47 8.74
C CYS A 44 22.79 -68.09 9.41
N LYS A 45 22.10 -68.04 10.56
CA LYS A 45 21.93 -66.81 11.34
C LYS A 45 23.24 -66.30 11.94
N ALA A 46 24.11 -67.19 12.41
CA ALA A 46 25.41 -66.83 12.95
C ALA A 46 26.29 -66.19 11.86
N THR A 47 26.39 -66.84 10.70
CA THR A 47 27.15 -66.33 9.55
C THR A 47 26.59 -65.00 9.03
N GLN A 48 25.25 -64.87 8.94
CA GLN A 48 24.63 -63.60 8.52
C GLN A 48 25.04 -62.45 9.47
N LYS A 49 25.05 -62.70 10.77
CA LYS A 49 25.45 -61.72 11.79
C LYS A 49 26.92 -61.33 11.64
N GLU A 50 27.80 -62.28 11.36
CA GLU A 50 29.22 -62.01 11.11
C GLU A 50 29.43 -61.15 9.85
N LEU A 51 28.80 -61.49 8.73
CA LEU A 51 28.86 -60.70 7.49
C LEU A 51 28.31 -59.29 7.68
N ALA A 52 27.20 -59.16 8.41
CA ALA A 52 26.64 -57.86 8.77
C ALA A 52 27.61 -57.04 9.64
N GLY A 53 28.29 -57.70 10.59
CA GLY A 53 29.31 -57.08 11.43
C GLY A 53 30.53 -56.59 10.64
N LEU A 54 31.03 -57.39 9.69
CA LEU A 54 32.11 -56.99 8.79
C LEU A 54 31.73 -55.79 7.93
N ARG A 55 30.52 -55.80 7.35
CA ARG A 55 29.99 -54.66 6.58
C ARG A 55 29.96 -53.37 7.41
N ILE A 56 29.48 -53.45 8.66
CA ILE A 56 29.43 -52.30 9.56
C ILE A 56 30.84 -51.80 9.90
N LYS A 57 31.80 -52.70 10.16
CA LYS A 57 33.19 -52.32 10.45
C LYS A 57 33.83 -51.55 9.29
N ILE A 58 33.65 -52.01 8.05
CA ILE A 58 34.17 -51.33 6.85
C ILE A 58 33.56 -49.92 6.72
N ASP A 59 32.24 -49.81 6.90
CA ASP A 59 31.57 -48.50 6.79
C ASP A 59 31.96 -47.54 7.92
N ASN A 60 32.14 -48.03 9.15
CA ASN A 60 32.63 -47.23 10.27
C ASN A 60 34.06 -46.77 10.06
N TYR A 61 34.95 -47.65 9.61
CA TYR A 61 36.33 -47.28 9.27
C TYR A 61 36.37 -46.16 8.22
N ARG A 62 35.57 -46.28 7.15
CA ARG A 62 35.42 -45.23 6.13
C ARG A 62 34.95 -43.89 6.74
N LYS A 63 33.97 -43.93 7.64
CA LYS A 63 33.44 -42.73 8.31
C LYS A 63 34.46 -42.08 9.24
N GLU A 64 35.17 -42.87 10.02
CA GLU A 64 36.19 -42.40 10.97
C GLU A 64 37.35 -41.74 10.25
N ILE A 65 37.92 -42.38 9.22
CA ILE A 65 38.98 -41.80 8.40
C ILE A 65 38.49 -40.52 7.73
N LYS A 66 37.29 -40.50 7.14
CA LYS A 66 36.72 -39.27 6.56
C LYS A 66 36.64 -38.14 7.58
N LYS A 67 36.16 -38.44 8.80
CA LYS A 67 36.02 -37.46 9.89
C LYS A 67 37.37 -36.95 10.37
N GLU A 68 38.37 -37.81 10.48
CA GLU A 68 39.71 -37.41 10.90
C GLU A 68 40.38 -36.51 9.86
N MET A 69 40.30 -36.90 8.59
CA MET A 69 40.89 -36.16 7.48
C MET A 69 40.14 -34.87 7.14
N SER A 70 38.88 -34.70 7.59
CA SER A 70 38.15 -33.43 7.45
C SER A 70 38.54 -32.40 8.51
N LYS A 71 39.06 -32.81 9.69
CA LYS A 71 39.42 -31.88 10.78
C LYS A 71 40.30 -30.71 10.33
N PRO A 72 41.36 -30.89 9.50
CA PRO A 72 42.18 -29.77 9.04
C PRO A 72 41.42 -28.82 8.11
N ILE A 73 40.48 -29.34 7.32
CA ILE A 73 39.62 -28.54 6.43
C ILE A 73 38.64 -27.74 7.29
N ASP A 74 37.99 -28.38 8.26
CA ASP A 74 37.04 -27.74 9.17
C ASP A 74 37.75 -26.65 10.00
N ALA A 75 38.98 -26.91 10.47
CA ALA A 75 39.81 -25.93 11.18
C ALA A 75 40.17 -24.73 10.30
N PHE A 76 40.60 -24.96 9.06
CA PHE A 76 40.89 -23.89 8.10
C PHE A 76 39.63 -23.05 7.79
N GLU A 77 38.48 -23.70 7.57
CA GLU A 77 37.22 -23.00 7.34
C GLU A 77 36.83 -22.12 8.53
N ASN A 78 37.02 -22.63 9.76
CA ASN A 78 36.77 -21.86 10.97
C ASN A 78 37.72 -20.66 11.09
N GLN A 79 39.01 -20.83 10.79
CA GLN A 79 39.97 -19.72 10.77
C GLN A 79 39.56 -18.65 9.74
N CYS A 80 39.13 -19.04 8.54
CA CYS A 80 38.60 -18.09 7.56
C CYS A 80 37.35 -17.36 8.08
N LYS A 81 36.42 -18.08 8.72
CA LYS A 81 35.22 -17.47 9.32
C LYS A 81 35.56 -16.49 10.43
N GLU A 82 36.55 -16.78 11.27
CA GLU A 82 37.04 -15.86 12.30
C GLU A 82 37.62 -14.58 11.68
N LEU A 83 38.42 -14.70 10.62
CA LEU A 83 38.95 -13.54 9.90
C LEU A 83 37.83 -12.68 9.28
N VAL A 84 36.82 -13.32 8.68
CA VAL A 84 35.64 -12.62 8.13
C VAL A 84 34.86 -11.92 9.23
N LYS A 85 34.67 -12.57 10.39
CA LYS A 85 33.99 -11.97 11.55
C LYS A 85 34.74 -10.74 12.06
N LEU A 86 36.06 -10.81 12.20
CA LEU A 86 36.88 -9.65 12.61
C LEU A 86 36.68 -8.45 11.69
N ILE A 87 36.60 -8.69 10.37
CA ILE A 87 36.33 -7.62 9.40
C ILE A 87 34.91 -7.10 9.57
N ALA A 88 33.92 -7.99 9.68
CA ALA A 88 32.51 -7.61 9.83
C ALA A 88 32.28 -6.77 11.11
N ASP A 89 32.89 -7.16 12.22
CA ASP A 89 32.78 -6.47 13.51
C ASP A 89 33.41 -5.06 13.44
N ALA A 90 34.48 -4.88 12.66
CA ALA A 90 35.07 -3.57 12.40
C ALA A 90 34.25 -2.73 11.40
N GLU A 91 33.64 -3.36 10.39
CA GLU A 91 32.82 -2.69 9.39
C GLU A 91 31.48 -2.20 9.94
N GLU A 92 30.86 -2.93 10.87
CA GLU A 92 29.53 -2.62 11.39
C GLU A 92 29.42 -1.21 11.99
N PRO A 93 30.28 -0.77 12.93
CA PRO A 93 30.21 0.58 13.48
C PRO A 93 30.52 1.65 12.43
N ILE A 94 31.38 1.36 11.44
CA ILE A 94 31.67 2.29 10.33
C ILE A 94 30.43 2.50 9.47
N LYS A 95 29.75 1.40 9.08
CA LYS A 95 28.49 1.47 8.33
C LYS A 95 27.42 2.23 9.09
N LYS A 96 27.26 1.95 10.40
CA LYS A 96 26.33 2.69 11.26
C LYS A 96 26.70 4.18 11.35
N GLY A 97 27.98 4.50 11.52
CA GLY A 97 28.48 5.88 11.55
C GLY A 97 28.18 6.64 10.25
N ILE A 98 28.49 6.04 9.09
CA ILE A 98 28.17 6.62 7.78
C ILE A 98 26.68 6.92 7.66
N LEU A 99 25.82 5.96 8.03
CA LEU A 99 24.37 6.15 8.00
C LEU A 99 23.90 7.32 8.89
N VAL A 100 24.46 7.47 10.09
CA VAL A 100 24.13 8.58 10.99
C VAL A 100 24.49 9.92 10.36
N PHE A 101 25.70 10.05 9.81
CA PHE A 101 26.14 11.30 9.17
C PHE A 101 25.38 11.60 7.88
N ASP A 102 25.13 10.60 7.04
CA ASP A 102 24.37 10.79 5.81
C ASP A 102 22.91 11.15 6.09
N ASN A 103 22.29 10.54 7.12
CA ASN A 103 20.95 10.91 7.55
C ASN A 103 20.91 12.33 8.14
N ALA A 104 21.91 12.73 8.93
CA ALA A 104 22.01 14.08 9.46
C ALA A 104 22.13 15.12 8.33
N ARG A 105 23.01 14.89 7.35
CA ARG A 105 23.14 15.75 6.16
C ARG A 105 21.87 15.78 5.30
N ARG A 106 21.17 14.64 5.18
CA ARG A 106 19.89 14.56 4.48
C ARG A 106 18.82 15.42 5.18
N GLU A 107 18.80 15.42 6.51
CA GLU A 107 17.89 16.24 7.30
C GLU A 107 18.24 17.73 7.23
N GLU A 108 19.53 18.09 7.18
CA GLU A 108 19.96 19.47 6.90
C GLU A 108 19.46 19.94 5.52
N LYS A 109 19.59 19.10 4.48
CA LYS A 109 19.04 19.39 3.14
C LYS A 109 17.53 19.57 3.16
N ARG A 110 16.81 18.76 3.95
CA ARG A 110 15.36 18.93 4.17
C ARG A 110 15.05 20.29 4.79
N LYS A 111 15.78 20.71 5.84
CA LYS A 111 15.60 22.02 6.47
C LYS A 111 15.88 23.17 5.51
N VAL A 112 16.92 23.05 4.68
CA VAL A 112 17.22 24.03 3.63
C VAL A 112 16.07 24.10 2.61
N ALA A 113 15.56 22.97 2.16
CA ALA A 113 14.41 22.95 1.25
C ALA A 113 13.16 23.58 1.87
N LEU A 114 12.90 23.34 3.15
CA LEU A 114 11.80 24.00 3.89
C LEU A 114 12.01 25.52 3.99
N SER A 115 13.23 25.98 4.24
CA SER A 115 13.56 27.42 4.24
C SER A 115 13.27 28.04 2.86
N ILE A 116 13.73 27.39 1.80
CA ILE A 116 13.48 27.85 0.42
C ILE A 116 11.98 27.88 0.11
N ILE A 117 11.23 26.85 0.49
CA ILE A 117 9.76 26.84 0.33
C ILE A 117 9.15 28.04 1.06
N SER A 118 9.52 28.28 2.33
CA SER A 118 8.99 29.41 3.10
C SER A 118 9.36 30.76 2.50
N GLU A 119 10.59 30.93 2.03
CA GLU A 119 11.08 32.19 1.46
C GLU A 119 10.35 32.48 0.14
N VAL A 120 10.36 31.53 -0.79
CA VAL A 120 9.75 31.69 -2.12
C VAL A 120 8.22 31.83 -2.01
N ALA A 121 7.57 31.10 -1.09
CA ALA A 121 6.13 31.25 -0.87
C ALA A 121 5.75 32.64 -0.34
N LYS A 122 6.58 33.21 0.56
CA LYS A 122 6.40 34.59 1.06
C LYS A 122 6.64 35.62 -0.03
N GLU A 123 7.71 35.46 -0.82
CA GLU A 123 8.01 36.32 -1.97
C GLU A 123 6.84 36.39 -2.96
N HIS A 124 6.18 35.26 -3.22
CA HIS A 124 5.02 35.17 -4.12
C HIS A 124 3.66 35.41 -3.45
N GLN A 125 3.61 35.74 -2.16
CA GLN A 125 2.37 35.97 -1.39
C GLN A 125 1.36 34.80 -1.52
N LEU A 126 1.88 33.58 -1.54
CA LEU A 126 1.05 32.38 -1.62
C LEU A 126 0.30 32.19 -0.30
N SER A 127 -1.02 32.02 -0.36
CA SER A 127 -1.84 31.85 0.84
C SER A 127 -1.59 30.50 1.52
N GLU A 128 -1.81 30.44 2.84
CA GLU A 128 -1.53 29.25 3.66
C GLU A 128 -2.20 27.99 3.13
N LYS A 129 -3.41 28.10 2.58
CA LYS A 129 -4.15 27.01 1.91
C LYS A 129 -3.31 26.29 0.85
N TYR A 130 -2.53 27.04 0.07
CA TYR A 130 -1.69 26.48 -1.01
C TYR A 130 -0.27 26.18 -0.54
N VAL A 131 0.27 26.94 0.42
CA VAL A 131 1.56 26.59 1.05
C VAL A 131 1.51 25.20 1.68
N ASN A 132 0.39 24.85 2.33
CA ASN A 132 0.19 23.52 2.92
C ASN A 132 0.14 22.38 1.89
N LYS A 133 -0.01 22.68 0.59
CA LYS A 133 0.09 21.68 -0.49
C LYS A 133 1.55 21.39 -0.89
N LEU A 134 2.50 22.23 -0.47
CA LEU A 134 3.92 22.06 -0.80
C LEU A 134 4.58 21.11 0.18
N ASN A 135 4.99 19.95 -0.34
CA ASN A 135 5.84 19.00 0.36
C ASN A 135 7.30 19.10 -0.10
N VAL A 136 8.22 18.73 0.80
CA VAL A 136 9.61 18.46 0.46
C VAL A 136 9.67 17.14 -0.30
N LEU A 137 10.20 17.16 -1.51
CA LEU A 137 10.40 15.95 -2.31
C LEU A 137 11.72 15.28 -1.94
N ASP A 138 11.76 13.95 -1.99
CA ASP A 138 12.98 13.16 -1.68
C ASP A 138 14.19 13.60 -2.51
N LYS A 139 13.96 14.01 -3.77
CA LYS A 139 15.00 14.52 -4.67
C LYS A 139 15.74 15.75 -4.12
N TYR A 140 15.11 16.55 -3.27
CA TYR A 140 15.74 17.72 -2.61
C TYR A 140 16.66 17.32 -1.46
N MET A 141 16.42 16.13 -0.88
CA MET A 141 17.16 15.61 0.26
C MET A 141 18.41 14.84 -0.18
N ASN A 142 18.56 14.55 -1.48
CA ASN A 142 19.76 13.90 -2.03
C ASN A 142 21.02 14.73 -1.73
N LEU A 143 22.10 14.06 -1.31
CA LEU A 143 23.37 14.73 -0.98
C LEU A 143 23.97 15.48 -2.17
N THR A 144 23.73 15.00 -3.38
CA THR A 144 24.16 15.61 -4.65
C THR A 144 23.24 16.73 -5.14
N ALA A 145 22.07 16.94 -4.52
CA ALA A 145 21.12 17.96 -4.95
C ALA A 145 21.70 19.36 -4.72
N LYS A 146 21.71 20.17 -5.79
CA LYS A 146 22.16 21.56 -5.74
C LYS A 146 21.05 22.47 -5.25
N PRO A 147 21.32 23.38 -4.29
CA PRO A 147 20.30 24.31 -3.79
C PRO A 147 19.62 25.16 -4.87
N SER A 148 20.36 25.53 -5.92
CA SER A 148 19.82 26.30 -7.06
C SER A 148 18.82 25.51 -7.91
N GLU A 149 19.05 24.22 -8.13
CA GLU A 149 18.12 23.34 -8.85
C GLU A 149 16.88 23.07 -8.01
N VAL A 150 17.05 22.86 -6.70
CA VAL A 150 15.95 22.72 -5.73
C VAL A 150 15.09 23.97 -5.69
N LYS A 151 15.70 25.17 -5.62
CA LYS A 151 14.99 26.44 -5.63
C LYS A 151 14.16 26.63 -6.90
N LYS A 152 14.74 26.38 -8.08
CA LYS A 152 14.01 26.48 -9.36
C LYS A 152 12.79 25.55 -9.43
N ASP A 153 12.93 24.31 -8.97
CA ASP A 153 11.82 23.35 -8.96
C ASP A 153 10.72 23.77 -7.98
N ILE A 154 11.09 24.29 -6.81
CA ILE A 154 10.15 24.85 -5.83
C ILE A 154 9.43 26.08 -6.41
N GLU A 155 10.16 27.00 -7.04
CA GLU A 155 9.59 28.17 -7.72
C GLU A 155 8.56 27.78 -8.76
N GLN A 156 8.87 26.82 -9.64
CA GLN A 156 7.94 26.33 -10.66
C GLN A 156 6.65 25.78 -10.03
N ARG A 157 6.77 24.99 -8.96
CA ARG A 157 5.61 24.44 -8.24
C ARG A 157 4.78 25.55 -7.59
N ILE A 158 5.43 26.54 -6.99
CA ILE A 158 4.76 27.71 -6.41
C ILE A 158 4.04 28.52 -7.49
N LEU A 159 4.63 28.72 -8.66
CA LEU A 159 3.99 29.44 -9.77
C LEU A 159 2.70 28.76 -10.24
N ILE A 160 2.68 27.43 -10.31
CA ILE A 160 1.47 26.66 -10.65
C ILE A 160 0.37 26.89 -9.59
N LEU A 161 0.73 26.80 -8.30
CA LEU A 161 -0.21 27.05 -7.20
C LEU A 161 -0.67 28.50 -7.14
N LEU A 162 0.20 29.45 -7.49
CA LEU A 162 -0.15 30.87 -7.59
C LEU A 162 -1.18 31.10 -8.70
N GLN A 163 -1.04 30.41 -9.83
CA GLN A 163 -2.04 30.46 -10.91
C GLN A 163 -3.37 29.83 -10.49
N GLU A 164 -3.37 28.78 -9.68
CA GLU A 164 -4.58 28.25 -9.06
C GLU A 164 -5.22 29.26 -8.10
N GLN A 165 -4.43 29.90 -7.23
CA GLN A 165 -4.91 30.91 -6.30
C GLN A 165 -5.53 32.10 -7.05
N LYS A 166 -4.88 32.61 -8.09
CA LYS A 166 -5.42 33.71 -8.91
C LYS A 166 -6.76 33.34 -9.54
N ARG A 167 -6.87 32.15 -10.13
CA ARG A 167 -8.13 31.66 -10.71
C ARG A 167 -9.24 31.53 -9.67
N GLU A 168 -8.92 31.05 -8.46
CA GLU A 168 -9.90 30.97 -7.37
C GLU A 168 -10.36 32.37 -6.93
N LEU A 169 -9.45 33.33 -6.81
CA LEU A 169 -9.78 34.72 -6.46
C LEU A 169 -10.63 35.40 -7.54
N GLU A 170 -10.25 35.28 -8.81
CA GLU A 170 -11.01 35.82 -9.96
C GLU A 170 -12.42 35.22 -10.01
N MET A 171 -12.55 33.91 -9.81
CA MET A 171 -13.85 33.25 -9.73
C MET A 171 -14.70 33.81 -8.59
N LEU A 172 -14.12 33.98 -7.40
CA LEU A 172 -14.81 34.52 -6.24
C LEU A 172 -15.23 35.98 -6.47
N GLU A 173 -14.39 36.79 -7.11
CA GLU A 173 -14.68 38.17 -7.47
C GLU A 173 -15.87 38.26 -8.44
N ILE A 174 -15.86 37.48 -9.52
CA ILE A 174 -16.99 37.40 -10.47
C ILE A 174 -18.29 37.01 -9.77
N ILE A 175 -18.24 36.04 -8.86
CA ILE A 175 -19.42 35.61 -8.10
C ILE A 175 -19.93 36.73 -7.19
N LYS A 176 -19.02 37.43 -6.49
CA LYS A 176 -19.39 38.58 -5.64
C LYS A 176 -20.03 39.70 -6.46
N ASP A 177 -19.42 40.09 -7.57
CA ASP A 177 -19.96 41.13 -8.45
C ASP A 177 -21.33 40.75 -9.00
N THR A 178 -21.54 39.47 -9.34
CA THR A 178 -22.83 38.96 -9.80
C THR A 178 -23.89 39.07 -8.70
N ILE A 179 -23.55 38.67 -7.47
CA ILE A 179 -24.44 38.79 -6.30
C ILE A 179 -24.76 40.25 -6.01
N GLU A 180 -23.76 41.13 -6.00
CA GLU A 180 -23.95 42.56 -5.77
C GLU A 180 -24.85 43.21 -6.81
N ASN A 181 -24.69 42.83 -8.09
CA ASN A 181 -25.57 43.30 -9.14
C ASN A 181 -26.99 42.76 -8.99
N ALA A 182 -27.17 41.47 -8.68
CA ALA A 182 -28.49 40.90 -8.44
C ALA A 182 -29.20 41.54 -7.23
N ASN A 183 -28.45 41.84 -6.17
CA ASN A 183 -28.95 42.48 -4.95
C ASN A 183 -29.47 43.91 -5.16
N LYS A 184 -29.12 44.58 -6.27
CA LYS A 184 -29.67 45.92 -6.59
C LYS A 184 -31.17 45.87 -6.89
N ASP A 185 -31.66 44.73 -7.38
CA ASP A 185 -33.04 44.57 -7.88
C ASP A 185 -33.96 43.78 -6.92
N ILE A 186 -33.46 43.37 -5.74
CA ILE A 186 -34.19 42.57 -4.75
C ILE A 186 -34.03 43.14 -3.33
N LYS A 187 -35.06 43.03 -2.49
CA LYS A 187 -34.99 43.47 -1.08
C LYS A 187 -34.34 42.43 -0.18
N THR A 188 -34.55 41.15 -0.47
CA THR A 188 -33.94 40.04 0.25
C THR A 188 -32.57 39.73 -0.35
N HIS A 189 -31.51 40.31 0.22
CA HIS A 189 -30.16 40.18 -0.32
C HIS A 189 -29.62 38.76 -0.23
N LEU A 190 -29.10 38.28 -1.35
CA LEU A 190 -28.30 37.06 -1.47
C LEU A 190 -26.89 37.31 -0.89
N LYS A 191 -26.30 36.27 -0.30
CA LYS A 191 -24.94 36.29 0.25
C LYS A 191 -24.07 35.22 -0.40
N ILE A 192 -22.75 35.43 -0.37
CA ILE A 192 -21.80 34.44 -0.91
C ILE A 192 -21.89 33.09 -0.18
N GLU A 193 -22.23 33.12 1.11
CA GLU A 193 -22.47 31.92 1.92
C GLU A 193 -23.56 31.01 1.32
N ASP A 194 -24.58 31.58 0.67
CA ASP A 194 -25.69 30.84 0.06
C ASP A 194 -25.25 29.97 -1.13
N PHE A 195 -24.07 30.28 -1.69
CA PHE A 195 -23.46 29.62 -2.84
C PHE A 195 -22.15 28.90 -2.49
N LYS A 196 -21.71 28.94 -1.21
CA LYS A 196 -20.44 28.34 -0.76
C LYS A 196 -20.34 26.85 -1.07
N ASN A 197 -21.45 26.11 -0.96
CA ASN A 197 -21.48 24.69 -1.32
C ASN A 197 -21.20 24.46 -2.80
N LEU A 198 -21.73 25.29 -3.70
CA LEU A 198 -21.49 25.19 -5.14
C LEU A 198 -20.04 25.53 -5.49
N ILE A 199 -19.47 26.53 -4.81
CA ILE A 199 -18.06 26.93 -4.94
C ILE A 199 -17.15 25.78 -4.49
N ASN A 200 -17.42 25.18 -3.33
CA ASN A 200 -16.64 24.07 -2.78
C ASN A 200 -16.74 22.79 -3.62
N MET A 201 -17.90 22.56 -4.28
CA MET A 201 -18.09 21.46 -5.24
C MET A 201 -17.43 21.73 -6.60
N ASN A 202 -16.70 22.84 -6.74
CA ASN A 202 -15.95 23.20 -7.94
C ASN A 202 -16.84 23.28 -9.20
N ILE A 203 -18.09 23.74 -9.01
CA ILE A 203 -19.06 23.92 -10.09
C ILE A 203 -18.59 25.06 -11.01
N PRO A 204 -18.71 24.92 -12.35
CA PRO A 204 -18.33 25.97 -13.29
C PRO A 204 -18.98 27.32 -12.98
N THR A 205 -18.19 28.41 -13.02
CA THR A 205 -18.61 29.77 -12.65
C THR A 205 -19.91 30.20 -13.36
N ASN A 206 -20.07 29.85 -14.64
CA ASN A 206 -21.28 30.15 -15.42
C ASN A 206 -22.55 29.52 -14.85
N LYS A 207 -22.48 28.29 -14.31
CA LYS A 207 -23.63 27.64 -13.67
C LYS A 207 -23.98 28.31 -12.34
N ILE A 208 -22.97 28.76 -11.60
CA ILE A 208 -23.18 29.50 -10.35
C ILE A 208 -23.86 30.84 -10.66
N ILE A 209 -23.41 31.56 -11.70
CA ILE A 209 -24.05 32.80 -12.16
C ILE A 209 -25.52 32.57 -12.55
N GLN A 210 -25.81 31.49 -13.28
CA GLN A 210 -27.19 31.13 -13.63
C GLN A 210 -28.05 30.88 -12.39
N GLU A 211 -27.52 30.17 -11.39
CA GLU A 211 -28.24 29.89 -10.14
C GLU A 211 -28.46 31.17 -9.31
N ILE A 212 -27.48 32.09 -9.27
CA ILE A 212 -27.62 33.40 -8.62
C ILE A 212 -28.77 34.18 -9.27
N ASN A 213 -28.75 34.30 -10.60
CA ASN A 213 -29.78 35.03 -11.33
C ASN A 213 -31.16 34.40 -11.15
N LYS A 214 -31.26 33.06 -11.20
CA LYS A 214 -32.51 32.35 -10.98
C LYS A 214 -33.07 32.59 -9.57
N ARG A 215 -32.24 32.54 -8.52
CA ARG A 215 -32.68 32.84 -7.15
C ARG A 215 -33.11 34.29 -7.00
N ALA A 216 -32.38 35.23 -7.60
CA ALA A 216 -32.74 36.64 -7.61
C ALA A 216 -34.09 36.87 -8.32
N GLU A 217 -34.35 36.19 -9.44
CA GLU A 217 -35.64 36.25 -10.14
C GLU A 217 -36.79 35.74 -9.28
N ILE A 218 -36.62 34.59 -8.62
CA ILE A 218 -37.63 34.02 -7.71
C ILE A 218 -37.94 35.00 -6.56
N ILE A 219 -36.91 35.60 -5.97
CA ILE A 219 -37.08 36.59 -4.89
C ILE A 219 -37.82 37.82 -5.43
N ARG A 220 -37.41 38.34 -6.60
CA ARG A 220 -38.05 39.50 -7.24
C ARG A 220 -39.52 39.26 -7.55
N GLU A 221 -39.88 38.05 -8.01
CA GLU A 221 -41.27 37.68 -8.27
C GLU A 221 -42.09 37.52 -6.99
N ALA A 222 -41.51 36.96 -5.93
CA ALA A 222 -42.14 36.86 -4.62
C ALA A 222 -42.35 38.24 -3.95
N GLU A 223 -41.49 39.22 -4.25
CA GLU A 223 -41.57 40.60 -3.76
C GLU A 223 -42.56 41.48 -4.53
N LYS A 224 -42.97 41.08 -5.74
CA LYS A 224 -44.05 41.76 -6.47
C LYS A 224 -45.38 41.42 -5.79
N PRO A 225 -46.21 42.41 -5.42
CA PRO A 225 -47.52 42.13 -4.86
C PRO A 225 -48.35 41.36 -5.90
N LYS A 226 -48.91 40.21 -5.51
CA LYS A 226 -49.89 39.49 -6.33
C LYS A 226 -51.03 40.47 -6.67
N PRO A 227 -51.45 40.62 -7.94
CA PRO A 227 -52.77 41.15 -8.23
C PRO A 227 -53.77 40.32 -7.45
N VAL A 228 -54.66 40.97 -6.71
CA VAL A 228 -55.76 40.34 -6.00
C VAL A 228 -56.65 39.67 -7.05
N GLU A 229 -56.43 38.39 -7.34
CA GLU A 229 -57.42 37.57 -8.02
C GLU A 229 -58.55 37.32 -7.02
N THR A 230 -59.66 38.01 -7.25
CA THR A 230 -60.93 37.77 -6.57
C THR A 230 -61.34 36.31 -6.73
N PRO A 231 -61.55 35.55 -5.64
CA PRO A 231 -62.09 34.20 -5.74
C PRO A 231 -63.59 34.27 -6.05
N LYS A 232 -64.01 33.73 -7.19
CA LYS A 232 -65.39 33.28 -7.38
C LYS A 232 -65.46 31.79 -7.05
N VAL A 233 -66.37 31.49 -6.15
CA VAL A 233 -66.61 30.22 -5.47
C VAL A 233 -67.75 29.46 -6.16
N GLU A 234 -67.59 28.14 -6.23
CA GLU A 234 -68.56 27.01 -6.28
C GLU A 234 -69.52 26.81 -7.47
N GLU A 235 -69.49 25.60 -8.05
CA GLU A 235 -70.49 24.49 -7.93
C GLU A 235 -70.16 23.39 -8.99
N GLU A 236 -69.69 22.21 -8.59
CA GLU A 236 -70.43 20.95 -8.32
C GLU A 236 -70.69 20.01 -9.54
N ILE A 237 -70.05 18.82 -9.46
CA ILE A 237 -70.63 17.47 -9.63
C ILE A 237 -70.69 16.76 -11.03
N LYS A 238 -70.09 15.54 -11.03
CA LYS A 238 -70.44 14.22 -11.68
C LYS A 238 -69.69 13.69 -12.92
N GLN A 239 -69.14 12.47 -12.68
CA GLN A 239 -69.14 11.22 -13.47
C GLN A 239 -67.94 10.84 -14.37
N GLU A 240 -67.18 9.85 -13.85
CA GLU A 240 -66.48 8.70 -14.48
C GLU A 240 -67.19 8.08 -15.72
N PRO A 241 -66.56 7.20 -16.58
CA PRO A 241 -65.62 6.14 -16.16
C PRO A 241 -64.55 5.60 -17.19
N VAL A 242 -63.69 4.67 -16.70
CA VAL A 242 -63.07 3.49 -17.41
C VAL A 242 -61.87 3.75 -18.38
N LYS A 243 -60.67 3.12 -18.29
CA LYS A 243 -60.35 1.68 -18.21
C LYS A 243 -58.89 1.40 -17.78
N GLN A 244 -58.77 0.42 -16.87
CA GLN A 244 -57.61 -0.39 -16.44
C GLN A 244 -57.18 -1.43 -17.52
N PRO A 245 -56.06 -2.22 -17.43
CA PRO A 245 -55.73 -3.16 -16.32
C PRO A 245 -54.25 -3.14 -15.81
N VAL A 246 -53.98 -3.32 -14.50
CA VAL A 246 -53.85 -4.57 -13.67
C VAL A 246 -52.57 -5.37 -14.02
N SER A 247 -51.61 -5.57 -13.11
CA SER A 247 -51.63 -6.50 -11.94
C SER A 247 -50.51 -6.11 -10.92
N MET A 248 -50.80 -5.93 -9.62
CA MET A 248 -50.94 -6.91 -8.50
C MET A 248 -49.66 -7.75 -8.29
N SER A 249 -49.01 -7.78 -7.12
CA SER A 249 -49.56 -8.04 -5.77
C SER A 249 -48.49 -7.79 -4.66
N ILE A 250 -48.71 -7.73 -3.32
CA ILE A 250 -49.79 -7.40 -2.36
C ILE A 250 -49.06 -7.23 -0.98
N SER A 251 -49.44 -6.25 -0.17
CA SER A 251 -49.01 -5.97 1.23
C SER A 251 -49.63 -6.96 2.25
N PRO A 252 -49.36 -6.92 3.59
CA PRO A 252 -50.03 -5.94 4.47
C PRO A 252 -49.35 -5.55 5.83
N ASN A 253 -49.40 -4.24 6.12
CA ASN A 253 -49.96 -3.62 7.35
C ASN A 253 -49.33 -3.88 8.75
N LYS A 254 -48.87 -2.86 9.50
CA LYS A 254 -49.68 -1.92 10.34
C LYS A 254 -48.81 -1.08 11.31
N GLU A 255 -49.01 0.23 11.26
CA GLU A 255 -48.97 1.28 12.31
C GLU A 255 -48.18 1.08 13.63
N HIS A 256 -47.19 1.95 13.88
CA HIS A 256 -47.22 2.98 14.95
C HIS A 256 -46.02 3.94 14.84
N LEU A 257 -46.28 5.26 14.75
CA LEU A 257 -45.35 6.30 15.21
C LEU A 257 -45.38 6.32 16.75
N PRO A 258 -44.26 6.60 17.45
CA PRO A 258 -43.84 8.00 17.58
C PRO A 258 -42.33 8.28 17.76
N LYS A 259 -41.99 9.56 17.52
CA LYS A 259 -40.81 10.34 17.96
C LYS A 259 -39.64 10.49 16.98
N GLU A 260 -39.70 11.59 16.25
CA GLU A 260 -38.65 12.61 16.02
C GLU A 260 -37.21 12.17 16.32
N ASN A 261 -36.45 11.87 15.27
CA ASN A 261 -35.00 11.99 15.25
C ASN A 261 -34.56 12.34 13.82
N GLN A 262 -33.77 13.40 13.67
CA GLN A 262 -33.26 13.86 12.39
C GLN A 262 -32.26 12.82 11.85
N GLU A 263 -32.67 11.98 10.89
CA GLU A 263 -31.75 11.06 10.21
C GLU A 263 -30.87 11.85 9.24
N GLU A 264 -29.56 11.84 9.49
CA GLU A 264 -28.56 12.36 8.55
C GLU A 264 -28.70 11.65 7.20
N PRO A 265 -28.63 12.38 6.06
CA PRO A 265 -28.76 11.75 4.75
C PRO A 265 -27.61 10.79 4.51
N LEU A 266 -27.93 9.52 4.27
CA LEU A 266 -26.97 8.49 3.85
C LEU A 266 -26.68 8.65 2.35
N TYR A 267 -25.40 8.78 2.00
CA TYR A 267 -24.93 8.88 0.62
C TYR A 267 -24.35 7.55 0.15
N CYS A 268 -24.75 7.10 -1.05
CA CYS A 268 -24.19 5.90 -1.71
C CYS A 268 -23.37 6.30 -2.92
N ILE A 269 -22.14 5.77 -3.04
CA ILE A 269 -21.27 5.94 -4.21
C ILE A 269 -20.77 4.59 -4.69
N GLU A 270 -20.69 4.41 -6.01
CA GLU A 270 -20.07 3.23 -6.62
C GLU A 270 -18.60 3.52 -6.97
N LEU A 271 -17.68 2.76 -6.40
CA LEU A 271 -16.24 2.93 -6.57
C LEU A 271 -15.61 1.72 -7.26
N ARG A 272 -14.72 1.96 -8.23
CA ARG A 272 -13.84 0.93 -8.80
C ARG A 272 -12.42 1.13 -8.28
N VAL A 273 -11.91 0.13 -7.55
CA VAL A 273 -10.55 0.13 -7.00
C VAL A 273 -9.74 -1.00 -7.64
N VAL A 274 -8.53 -0.69 -8.09
CA VAL A 274 -7.59 -1.65 -8.69
C VAL A 274 -6.29 -1.60 -7.89
N GLY A 275 -5.79 -2.75 -7.46
CA GLY A 275 -4.58 -2.85 -6.65
C GLY A 275 -4.10 -4.29 -6.53
N THR A 276 -2.95 -4.49 -5.87
CA THR A 276 -2.45 -5.84 -5.58
C THR A 276 -3.37 -6.55 -4.58
N ARG A 277 -3.26 -7.87 -4.48
CA ARG A 277 -4.04 -8.68 -3.53
C ARG A 277 -3.91 -8.17 -2.08
N GLU A 278 -2.70 -7.76 -1.70
CA GLU A 278 -2.41 -7.21 -0.37
C GLU A 278 -3.10 -5.87 -0.14
N TYR A 279 -3.02 -4.93 -1.08
CA TYR A 279 -3.67 -3.62 -0.97
C TYR A 279 -5.20 -3.73 -0.91
N ILE A 280 -5.80 -4.61 -1.72
CA ILE A 280 -7.25 -4.82 -1.70
C ILE A 280 -7.71 -5.49 -0.39
N ALA A 281 -6.88 -6.37 0.20
CA ALA A 281 -7.16 -6.96 1.51
C ALA A 281 -7.09 -5.91 2.63
N GLN A 282 -6.08 -5.04 2.61
CA GLN A 282 -5.95 -3.94 3.58
C GLN A 282 -7.13 -2.96 3.49
N LEU A 283 -7.57 -2.61 2.28
CA LEU A 283 -8.75 -1.76 2.09
C LEU A 283 -10.03 -2.40 2.65
N GLY A 284 -10.23 -3.71 2.43
CA GLY A 284 -11.36 -4.44 2.97
C GLY A 284 -11.36 -4.45 4.51
N GLN A 285 -10.19 -4.56 5.13
CA GLN A 285 -10.05 -4.47 6.58
C GLN A 285 -10.38 -3.06 7.08
N TYR A 286 -9.83 -2.03 6.44
CA TYR A 286 -10.09 -0.63 6.77
C TYR A 286 -11.58 -0.27 6.72
N LEU A 287 -12.31 -0.74 5.71
CA LEU A 287 -13.75 -0.47 5.59
C LEU A 287 -14.55 -1.09 6.74
N LYS A 288 -14.16 -2.29 7.19
CA LYS A 288 -14.80 -2.96 8.34
C LYS A 288 -14.46 -2.26 9.65
N ASP A 289 -13.20 -1.91 9.87
CA ASP A 289 -12.73 -1.28 11.11
C ASP A 289 -13.39 0.09 11.35
N ASN A 290 -13.84 0.74 10.28
CA ASN A 290 -14.50 2.05 10.32
C ASN A 290 -16.02 1.99 10.10
N ASN A 291 -16.65 0.81 10.23
CA ASN A 291 -18.10 0.62 10.11
C ASN A 291 -18.73 1.13 8.80
N TYR A 292 -18.01 1.06 7.67
CA TYR A 292 -18.59 1.36 6.36
C TYR A 292 -19.43 0.20 5.84
N ASN A 293 -20.63 0.49 5.35
CA ASN A 293 -21.44 -0.45 4.58
C ASN A 293 -20.91 -0.52 3.14
N TYR A 294 -20.39 -1.68 2.72
CA TYR A 294 -19.87 -1.87 1.37
C TYR A 294 -20.38 -3.16 0.72
N THR A 295 -20.60 -3.11 -0.60
CA THR A 295 -21.01 -4.27 -1.41
C THR A 295 -19.96 -4.55 -2.47
N LYS A 296 -19.54 -5.80 -2.60
CA LYS A 296 -18.55 -6.22 -3.61
C LYS A 296 -19.24 -6.56 -4.92
N LEU A 297 -19.18 -5.65 -5.90
CA LEU A 297 -19.88 -5.81 -7.19
C LEU A 297 -19.19 -6.80 -8.15
N LYS A 298 -17.87 -6.68 -8.35
CA LYS A 298 -17.12 -7.54 -9.30
C LYS A 298 -15.69 -7.77 -8.81
N ALA A 299 -15.19 -9.00 -8.91
CA ALA A 299 -13.78 -9.33 -8.64
C ALA A 299 -13.19 -10.17 -9.78
N GLY A 300 -11.99 -9.77 -10.23
CA GLY A 300 -11.23 -10.46 -11.26
C GLY A 300 -9.86 -9.82 -11.45
N LEU A 301 -8.94 -10.54 -12.10
CA LEU A 301 -7.68 -9.96 -12.58
C LEU A 301 -8.02 -8.94 -13.67
N VAL A 302 -7.63 -7.69 -13.46
CA VAL A 302 -7.66 -6.66 -14.50
C VAL A 302 -6.41 -6.91 -15.35
N LYS A 303 -6.60 -7.52 -16.54
CA LYS A 303 -5.58 -7.59 -17.59
C LYS A 303 -5.76 -6.42 -18.55
#